data_AF-F4G3J4-F1
#
_entry.id   AF-F4G3J4-F1
#
_cell.length_a   1.000
_cell.length_b   1.000
_cell.length_c   1.000
_cell.angle_alpha   90.00
_cell.angle_beta   90.00
_cell.angle_gamma   90.00
#
_symmetry.space_group_name_H-M   'P 1'
#
loop_
_entity.id
_entity.type
_entity.pdbx_description
1 polymer ?
#
loop_
_entity_poly.entity_id
_entity_poly.type
_entity_poly.pdbx_seq_one_letter_code
_entity_poly.pdbx_strand_id
1 'polypeptide(L)'
;MKKLARELSSIYKGRKALFVVPGYDRSFLEYLTEEIDSSEIFTNQSIVENKVYISTYPPKSPLLKARNVIIVSNFNTRSLTRVVDQVIVKKSEDLMREAYLRPFRYRRLLSLPDHKVSQLRIDFILSLRDPSVLPANVKEMEILSSKGVKIIQNVEEVHASRVTVICRKLNQLPYLQLRSTVLHGGELIDMANNLENWHVVTLGELGYFNFNHSKPLEGIVAEDRPVVLIEERTVEPRSSKFKVEMKRGRIKVNGSTIAEYKVRGQRMHMRVDCGRNEEISFEYPSFQTFLSPMTTGRCTLLFSCVKRLKNLEACKEISLEAYLMTKNYVLSVGRTNFEAVILSSLNGVTMRDLNVGRNLRLKVMDEILDVYIKLEENYFIIKCKSCEKFKETRVRVRRVEDNYNKLINTLKDMLLKEMITLKDKG
;
A
#
# COMPACT_ATOMS: atom_id res chain seq x y z
N MET A 1 1.29 23.41 5.46
CA MET A 1 1.83 23.18 4.09
C MET A 1 2.80 24.26 3.60
N LYS A 2 2.47 25.57 3.59
CA LYS A 2 3.42 26.63 3.14
C LYS A 2 4.78 26.62 3.88
N LYS A 3 4.77 26.51 5.21
CA LYS A 3 6.00 26.37 6.02
C LYS A 3 6.83 25.14 5.63
N LEU A 4 6.20 23.99 5.40
CA LEU A 4 6.87 22.78 4.93
C LEU A 4 7.49 22.96 3.54
N ALA A 5 6.79 23.65 2.63
CA ALA A 5 7.33 23.97 1.31
C ALA A 5 8.59 24.86 1.42
N ARG A 6 8.58 25.87 2.30
CA ARG A 6 9.75 26.71 2.63
C ARG A 6 10.90 25.92 3.24
N GLU A 7 10.61 24.98 4.14
CA GLU A 7 11.64 24.13 4.73
C GLU A 7 12.27 23.24 3.66
N LEU A 8 11.46 22.59 2.83
CA LEU A 8 11.95 21.71 1.77
C LEU A 8 12.68 22.50 0.66
N SER A 9 12.24 23.71 0.34
CA SER A 9 12.96 24.60 -0.59
C SER A 9 14.32 25.02 -0.04
N SER A 10 14.43 25.28 1.27
CA SER A 10 15.72 25.63 1.90
C SER A 10 16.75 24.49 1.86
N ILE A 11 16.28 23.24 1.79
CA ILE A 11 17.12 22.04 1.69
C ILE A 11 17.49 21.73 0.23
N TYR A 12 16.73 22.25 -0.74
CA TYR A 12 16.99 22.05 -2.16
C TYR A 12 18.24 22.82 -2.59
N LYS A 13 19.23 22.11 -3.13
CA LYS A 13 20.51 22.70 -3.59
C LYS A 13 20.67 22.65 -5.12
N GLY A 14 19.55 22.67 -5.85
CA GLY A 14 19.53 22.43 -7.29
C GLY A 14 19.59 20.94 -7.65
N ARG A 15 19.68 20.64 -8.95
CA ARG A 15 19.67 19.28 -9.52
C ARG A 15 18.32 18.57 -9.38
N LYS A 16 18.28 17.26 -9.56
CA LYS A 16 17.05 16.48 -9.51
C LYS A 16 16.79 16.01 -8.08
N ALA A 17 15.66 16.37 -7.48
CA ALA A 17 15.28 16.00 -6.14
C ALA A 17 13.92 15.29 -6.13
N LEU A 18 13.75 14.34 -5.21
CA LEU A 18 12.47 13.72 -4.87
C LEU A 18 12.06 14.14 -3.47
N PHE A 19 10.92 14.81 -3.35
CA PHE A 19 10.27 15.09 -2.08
C PHE A 19 9.14 14.09 -1.85
N VAL A 20 9.29 13.26 -0.81
CA VAL A 20 8.25 12.34 -0.37
C VAL A 20 7.47 12.99 0.76
N VAL A 21 6.26 13.46 0.44
CA VAL A 21 5.37 14.20 1.34
C VAL A 21 4.00 13.54 1.29
N PRO A 22 3.71 12.55 2.16
CA PRO A 22 2.40 11.92 2.21
C PRO A 22 1.29 12.94 2.46
N GLY A 23 0.19 12.84 1.72
CA GLY A 23 -0.97 13.73 1.86
C GLY A 23 -0.78 15.12 1.25
N TYR A 24 0.22 15.35 0.40
CA TYR A 24 0.38 16.62 -0.30
C TYR A 24 -0.78 16.88 -1.28
N ASP A 25 -1.14 18.15 -1.44
CA ASP A 25 -2.18 18.62 -2.36
C ASP A 25 -1.62 19.63 -3.37
N ARG A 26 -2.50 20.18 -4.22
CA ARG A 26 -2.10 21.17 -5.23
C ARG A 26 -1.55 22.46 -4.59
N SER A 27 -2.10 22.89 -3.45
CA SER A 27 -1.63 24.09 -2.76
C SER A 27 -0.17 23.96 -2.30
N PHE A 28 0.23 22.75 -1.89
CA PHE A 28 1.63 22.47 -1.55
C PHE A 28 2.58 22.68 -2.74
N LEU A 29 2.19 22.31 -3.95
CA LEU A 29 3.00 22.53 -5.15
C LEU A 29 3.11 24.02 -5.50
N GLU A 30 2.01 24.76 -5.35
CA GLU A 30 1.96 26.21 -5.57
C GLU A 30 2.84 26.96 -4.56
N TYR A 31 2.79 26.59 -3.27
CA TYR A 31 3.73 27.13 -2.28
C TYR A 31 5.18 26.78 -2.61
N LEU A 32 5.43 25.58 -3.13
CA LEU A 32 6.79 25.19 -3.51
C LEU A 32 7.30 26.02 -4.70
N THR A 33 6.41 26.43 -5.61
CA THR A 33 6.78 27.38 -6.68
C THR A 33 7.06 28.79 -6.17
N GLU A 34 6.30 29.26 -5.18
CA GLU A 34 6.53 30.58 -4.56
C GLU A 34 7.88 30.66 -3.83
N GLU A 35 8.33 29.55 -3.25
CA GLU A 35 9.51 29.51 -2.38
C GLU A 35 10.81 29.14 -3.13
N ILE A 36 10.75 28.86 -4.44
CA ILE A 36 11.91 28.52 -5.27
C ILE A 36 11.96 29.45 -6.49
N ASP A 37 13.02 30.25 -6.57
CA ASP A 37 13.23 31.18 -7.68
C ASP A 37 13.28 30.47 -9.04
N SER A 38 12.66 31.10 -10.04
CA SER A 38 12.61 30.59 -11.42
C SER A 38 11.99 29.18 -11.54
N SER A 39 11.12 28.80 -10.61
CA SER A 39 10.44 27.50 -10.64
C SER A 39 9.05 27.56 -11.28
N GLU A 40 8.63 26.44 -11.88
CA GLU A 40 7.29 26.30 -12.44
C GLU A 40 6.77 24.86 -12.33
N ILE A 41 5.45 24.71 -12.18
CA ILE A 41 4.80 23.40 -12.28
C ILE A 41 4.79 22.98 -13.75
N PHE A 42 5.32 21.80 -14.05
CA PHE A 42 5.45 21.36 -15.44
C PHE A 42 4.12 20.94 -16.08
N THR A 43 3.75 21.63 -17.16
CA THR A 43 2.46 21.46 -17.85
C THR A 43 2.56 20.95 -19.30
N ASN A 44 3.68 20.34 -19.71
CA ASN A 44 4.00 19.85 -21.09
C ASN A 44 4.65 20.87 -22.05
N GLN A 45 5.24 21.95 -21.54
CA GLN A 45 5.96 22.92 -22.38
C GLN A 45 7.41 22.52 -22.64
N SER A 46 8.07 23.20 -23.59
CA SER A 46 9.50 23.06 -23.86
C SER A 46 10.34 23.41 -22.62
N ILE A 47 11.43 22.67 -22.42
CA ILE A 47 12.33 22.84 -21.27
C ILE A 47 13.24 24.05 -21.52
N VAL A 48 13.26 24.98 -20.57
CA VAL A 48 14.14 26.14 -20.54
C VAL A 48 15.31 25.82 -19.59
N GLU A 49 16.55 25.99 -20.04
CA GLU A 49 17.76 25.49 -19.36
C GLU A 49 17.98 26.03 -17.94
N ASN A 50 17.40 27.18 -17.60
CA ASN A 50 17.61 27.86 -16.31
C ASN A 50 16.41 27.81 -15.35
N LYS A 51 15.35 27.05 -15.67
CA LYS A 51 14.18 26.90 -14.78
C LYS A 51 14.27 25.68 -13.87
N VAL A 52 13.61 25.75 -12.72
CA VAL A 52 13.40 24.61 -11.82
C VAL A 52 12.00 24.04 -12.05
N TYR A 53 11.92 22.78 -12.47
CA TYR A 53 10.63 22.18 -12.78
C TYR A 53 10.07 21.38 -11.60
N ILE A 54 8.82 21.66 -11.21
CA ILE A 54 8.10 20.90 -10.19
C ILE A 54 7.10 19.96 -10.87
N SER A 55 7.16 18.67 -10.55
CA SER A 55 6.27 17.65 -11.11
C SER A 55 5.77 16.70 -10.02
N THR A 56 4.55 16.20 -10.17
CA THR A 56 4.05 15.07 -9.38
C THR A 56 4.51 13.74 -9.98
N TYR A 57 4.42 12.65 -9.21
CA TYR A 57 4.54 11.30 -9.76
C TYR A 57 3.25 10.91 -10.52
N PRO A 58 3.35 10.27 -11.70
CA PRO A 58 4.58 9.96 -12.44
C PRO A 58 5.17 11.18 -13.19
N PRO A 59 6.51 11.37 -13.17
CA PRO A 59 7.16 12.47 -13.88
C PRO A 59 7.07 12.24 -15.40
N LYS A 60 6.74 13.28 -16.15
CA LYS A 60 6.61 13.19 -17.61
C LYS A 60 8.00 13.12 -18.27
N SER A 61 8.18 12.27 -19.27
CA SER A 61 9.48 11.99 -19.93
C SER A 61 10.34 13.20 -20.33
N PRO A 62 9.80 14.35 -20.81
CA PRO A 62 10.63 15.50 -21.13
C PRO A 62 11.38 16.02 -19.91
N LEU A 63 10.72 16.09 -18.75
CA LEU A 63 11.28 16.65 -17.51
C LEU A 63 12.58 15.99 -17.07
N LEU A 64 12.74 14.70 -17.32
CA LEU A 64 13.93 13.97 -16.89
C LEU A 64 15.19 14.42 -17.63
N LYS A 65 15.06 15.20 -18.71
CA LYS A 65 16.19 15.83 -19.41
C LYS A 65 16.58 17.18 -18.81
N ALA A 66 15.72 17.81 -18.00
CA ALA A 66 16.04 19.08 -17.35
C ALA A 66 17.09 18.89 -16.25
N ARG A 67 17.93 19.91 -16.07
CA ARG A 67 19.01 19.91 -15.07
C ARG A 67 18.48 20.01 -13.64
N ASN A 68 17.45 20.83 -13.43
CA ASN A 68 16.84 21.11 -12.13
C ASN A 68 15.38 20.65 -12.12
N VAL A 69 15.07 19.62 -11.32
CA VAL A 69 13.73 19.04 -11.23
C VAL A 69 13.43 18.69 -9.79
N ILE A 70 12.23 19.01 -9.33
CA ILE A 70 11.69 18.54 -8.06
C ILE A 70 10.48 17.66 -8.38
N ILE A 71 10.58 16.40 -7.98
CA ILE A 71 9.48 15.45 -8.08
C ILE A 71 8.83 15.36 -6.69
N VAL A 72 7.54 15.66 -6.59
CA VAL A 72 6.77 15.52 -5.35
C VAL A 72 5.92 14.24 -5.42
N SER A 73 5.98 13.42 -4.38
CA SER A 73 5.27 12.14 -4.33
C SER A 73 4.77 11.81 -2.94
N ASN A 74 3.68 11.05 -2.85
CA ASN A 74 3.17 10.50 -1.58
C ASN A 74 4.03 9.33 -1.07
N PHE A 75 4.86 8.75 -1.93
CA PHE A 75 5.67 7.57 -1.63
C PHE A 75 7.00 7.60 -2.42
N ASN A 76 8.07 6.99 -1.90
CA ASN A 76 9.27 6.72 -2.69
C ASN A 76 9.13 5.41 -3.46
N THR A 77 9.41 5.45 -4.76
CA THR A 77 9.59 4.24 -5.56
C THR A 77 11.05 4.16 -6.02
N ARG A 78 11.56 2.95 -6.26
CA ARG A 78 12.91 2.77 -6.81
C ARG A 78 13.10 3.46 -8.16
N SER A 79 12.04 3.61 -8.96
CA SER A 79 12.10 4.36 -10.22
C SER A 79 12.33 5.84 -9.97
N LEU A 80 11.65 6.43 -8.99
CA LEU A 80 11.82 7.81 -8.59
C LEU A 80 13.21 8.09 -8.00
N THR A 81 13.70 7.22 -7.10
CA THR A 81 15.01 7.41 -6.47
C THR A 81 16.18 7.27 -7.43
N ARG A 82 15.99 6.62 -8.60
CA ARG A 82 17.05 6.41 -9.61
C ARG A 82 17.24 7.58 -10.56
N VAL A 83 16.21 8.41 -10.73
CA VAL A 83 16.22 9.54 -11.68
C VAL A 83 16.49 10.88 -11.00
N VAL A 84 16.75 10.86 -9.70
CA VAL A 84 17.01 12.03 -8.87
C VAL A 84 18.37 11.87 -8.19
N ASP A 85 19.02 13.00 -7.97
CA ASP A 85 20.29 13.12 -7.27
C ASP A 85 20.09 13.13 -5.74
N GLN A 86 18.91 13.57 -5.27
CA GLN A 86 18.58 13.68 -3.85
C GLN A 86 17.18 13.15 -3.56
N VAL A 87 17.02 12.46 -2.43
CA VAL A 87 15.72 12.01 -1.91
C VAL A 87 15.53 12.57 -0.51
N ILE A 88 14.45 13.35 -0.32
CA ILE A 88 14.06 13.89 0.97
C ILE A 88 12.74 13.23 1.37
N VAL A 89 12.74 12.54 2.49
CA VAL A 89 11.56 11.81 3.00
C VAL A 89 11.05 12.49 4.26
N LYS A 90 9.82 12.98 4.22
CA LYS A 90 9.06 13.40 5.41
C LYS A 90 7.97 12.37 5.64
N LYS A 91 8.08 11.59 6.73
CA LYS A 91 7.06 10.58 7.05
C LYS A 91 5.78 11.28 7.49
N SER A 92 4.62 10.64 7.30
CA SER A 92 3.34 11.18 7.78
C SER A 92 3.39 11.48 9.28
N GLU A 93 4.09 10.67 10.07
CA GLU A 93 4.27 10.85 11.52
C GLU A 93 5.00 12.15 11.86
N ASP A 94 6.11 12.42 11.18
CA ASP A 94 6.91 13.64 11.35
C ASP A 94 6.09 14.85 10.90
N LEU A 95 5.36 14.72 9.79
CA LEU A 95 4.48 15.77 9.27
C LEU A 95 3.30 16.08 10.19
N MET A 96 2.75 15.09 10.90
CA MET A 96 1.71 15.30 11.90
C MET A 96 2.26 15.93 13.18
N ARG A 97 3.45 15.49 13.64
CA ARG A 97 4.14 16.10 14.79
C ARG A 97 4.50 17.56 14.54
N GLU A 98 4.91 17.88 13.31
CA GLU A 98 5.23 19.24 12.87
C GLU A 98 3.98 20.04 12.43
N ALA A 99 2.76 19.48 12.62
CA ALA A 99 1.45 20.07 12.31
C ALA A 99 1.24 20.46 10.82
N TYR A 100 1.91 19.76 9.91
CA TYR A 100 1.76 19.95 8.46
C TYR A 100 0.59 19.20 7.86
N LEU A 101 0.29 18.00 8.37
CA LEU A 101 -0.93 17.26 8.06
C LEU A 101 -1.96 17.49 9.17
N ARG A 102 -3.24 17.59 8.78
CA ARG A 102 -4.31 17.63 9.77
C ARG A 102 -4.36 16.29 10.48
N PRO A 103 -4.33 16.28 11.83
CA PRO A 103 -4.50 15.04 12.55
C PRO A 103 -5.90 14.51 12.27
N PHE A 104 -6.02 13.20 12.12
CA PHE A 104 -7.32 12.55 12.19
C PHE A 104 -7.94 12.83 13.57
N ARG A 105 -9.20 13.25 13.56
CA ARG A 105 -9.96 13.55 14.77
C ARG A 105 -11.08 12.54 14.92
N TYR A 106 -11.16 11.96 16.10
CA TYR A 106 -12.27 11.12 16.48
C TYR A 106 -13.07 11.81 17.58
N ARG A 107 -14.38 11.95 17.34
CA ARG A 107 -15.34 12.44 18.32
C ARG A 107 -16.34 11.36 18.63
N ARG A 108 -16.49 11.10 19.92
CA ARG A 108 -17.51 10.21 20.44
C ARG A 108 -18.61 11.02 21.09
N LEU A 109 -19.84 10.79 20.65
CA LEU A 109 -21.03 11.38 21.24
C LEU A 109 -21.84 10.31 21.98
N LEU A 110 -22.62 10.74 22.98
CA LEU A 110 -23.61 9.89 23.62
C LEU A 110 -24.56 9.31 22.57
N SER A 111 -24.69 7.98 22.62
CA SER A 111 -25.35 7.25 21.55
C SER A 111 -26.84 7.46 21.56
N LEU A 112 -27.38 7.78 20.38
CA LEU A 112 -28.81 7.84 20.16
C LEU A 112 -29.28 6.53 19.52
N PRO A 113 -30.45 5.99 19.93
CA PRO A 113 -30.94 4.69 19.47
C PRO A 113 -31.08 4.65 17.95
N ASP A 114 -30.37 3.74 17.28
CA ASP A 114 -30.32 3.67 15.81
C ASP A 114 -31.64 3.27 15.15
N HIS A 115 -32.46 2.47 15.85
CA HIS A 115 -33.79 2.05 15.41
C HIS A 115 -34.85 3.15 15.45
N LYS A 116 -34.56 4.33 16.02
CA LYS A 116 -35.49 5.47 16.09
C LYS A 116 -34.90 6.69 15.39
N VAL A 117 -35.76 7.41 14.69
CA VAL A 117 -35.44 8.76 14.24
C VAL A 117 -35.34 9.64 15.47
N SER A 118 -34.22 10.33 15.64
CA SER A 118 -34.01 11.26 16.74
C SER A 118 -33.80 12.67 16.19
N GLN A 119 -34.70 13.58 16.55
CA GLN A 119 -34.61 14.98 16.12
C GLN A 119 -33.30 15.62 16.59
N LEU A 120 -32.85 15.30 17.80
CA LEU A 120 -31.55 15.76 18.34
C LEU A 120 -30.36 15.33 17.47
N ARG A 121 -30.39 14.10 16.92
CA ARG A 121 -29.35 13.62 15.99
C ARG A 121 -29.37 14.41 14.70
N ILE A 122 -30.57 14.60 14.14
CA ILE A 122 -30.78 15.33 12.89
C ILE A 122 -30.30 16.77 13.06
N ASP A 123 -30.70 17.45 14.12
CA ASP A 123 -30.32 18.83 14.40
C ASP A 123 -28.81 18.96 14.60
N PHE A 124 -28.18 18.02 15.32
CA PHE A 124 -26.73 17.98 15.45
C PHE A 124 -26.04 17.79 14.09
N ILE A 125 -26.49 16.83 13.28
CA ILE A 125 -25.90 16.59 11.95
C ILE A 125 -26.02 17.83 11.08
N LEU A 126 -27.18 18.49 11.08
CA LEU A 126 -27.43 19.71 10.32
C LEU A 126 -26.58 20.90 10.82
N SER A 127 -26.12 20.87 12.06
CA SER A 127 -25.18 21.87 12.59
C SER A 127 -23.73 21.71 12.10
N LEU A 128 -23.38 20.53 11.55
CA LEU A 128 -22.05 20.26 11.02
C LEU A 128 -21.87 20.88 9.63
N ARG A 129 -20.63 21.28 9.30
CA ARG A 129 -20.29 21.76 7.94
C ARG A 129 -20.00 20.58 7.01
N ASP A 130 -20.80 20.44 5.96
CA ASP A 130 -20.68 19.44 4.89
C ASP A 130 -20.53 17.98 5.36
N PRO A 131 -21.41 17.47 6.24
CA PRO A 131 -21.30 16.10 6.73
C PRO A 131 -21.65 15.08 5.65
N SER A 132 -20.89 13.98 5.60
CA SER A 132 -21.32 12.74 4.94
C SER A 132 -21.79 11.75 6.01
N VAL A 133 -23.00 11.22 5.87
CA VAL A 133 -23.67 10.53 6.98
C VAL A 133 -24.07 9.11 6.61
N LEU A 134 -23.73 8.16 7.48
CA LEU A 134 -24.40 6.85 7.49
C LEU A 134 -25.60 6.95 8.42
N PRO A 135 -26.82 7.04 7.88
CA PRO A 135 -28.01 7.29 8.68
C PRO A 135 -28.32 6.09 9.57
N ALA A 136 -29.01 6.36 10.68
CA ALA A 136 -29.42 5.33 11.62
C ALA A 136 -30.39 4.32 10.99
N ASN A 137 -31.34 4.81 10.21
CA ASN A 137 -32.43 4.07 9.57
C ASN A 137 -32.94 4.81 8.31
N VAL A 138 -33.86 4.18 7.57
CA VAL A 138 -34.40 4.70 6.31
C VAL A 138 -35.16 6.03 6.48
N LYS A 139 -35.88 6.21 7.59
CA LYS A 139 -36.62 7.46 7.82
C LYS A 139 -35.68 8.65 8.10
N GLU A 140 -34.61 8.42 8.86
CA GLU A 140 -33.57 9.43 9.09
C GLU A 140 -32.84 9.78 7.78
N MET A 141 -32.60 8.78 6.93
CA MET A 141 -32.03 8.97 5.60
C MET A 141 -32.88 9.91 4.74
N GLU A 142 -34.19 9.69 4.68
CA GLU A 142 -35.13 10.51 3.90
C GLU A 142 -35.11 11.98 4.39
N ILE A 143 -35.15 12.19 5.71
CA ILE A 143 -35.14 13.52 6.30
C ILE A 143 -33.82 14.24 5.99
N LEU A 144 -32.68 13.61 6.26
CA LEU A 144 -31.36 14.21 6.02
C LEU A 144 -31.12 14.48 4.53
N SER A 145 -31.52 13.56 3.65
CA SER A 145 -31.44 13.72 2.20
C SER A 145 -32.26 14.93 1.71
N SER A 146 -33.51 15.07 2.20
CA SER A 146 -34.37 16.22 1.87
C SER A 146 -33.80 17.58 2.31
N LYS A 147 -32.86 17.57 3.27
CA LYS A 147 -32.16 18.75 3.79
C LYS A 147 -30.80 18.99 3.12
N GLY A 148 -30.47 18.23 2.07
CA GLY A 148 -29.24 18.38 1.30
C GLY A 148 -28.00 17.73 1.94
N VAL A 149 -28.17 16.90 2.96
CA VAL A 149 -27.05 16.16 3.57
C VAL A 149 -26.65 14.99 2.67
N LYS A 150 -25.34 14.79 2.49
CA LYS A 150 -24.82 13.67 1.70
C LYS A 150 -25.02 12.36 2.46
N ILE A 151 -25.88 11.50 1.93
CA ILE A 151 -26.14 10.17 2.47
C ILE A 151 -25.14 9.16 1.91
N ILE A 152 -24.60 8.33 2.80
CA ILE A 152 -23.80 7.14 2.47
C ILE A 152 -24.70 5.92 2.71
N GLN A 153 -25.12 5.25 1.64
CA GLN A 153 -25.97 4.06 1.74
C GLN A 153 -25.11 2.83 2.02
N ASN A 154 -23.98 2.73 1.33
CA ASN A 154 -22.97 1.70 1.49
C ASN A 154 -21.62 2.31 1.94
N VAL A 155 -20.93 1.66 2.88
CA VAL A 155 -19.60 2.09 3.36
C VAL A 155 -18.57 2.19 2.23
N GLU A 156 -18.76 1.43 1.15
CA GLU A 156 -17.93 1.47 -0.05
C GLU A 156 -18.05 2.78 -0.85
N GLU A 157 -19.12 3.56 -0.63
CA GLU A 157 -19.37 4.87 -1.27
C GLU A 157 -18.67 6.02 -0.52
N VAL A 158 -18.03 5.73 0.61
CA VAL A 158 -17.28 6.71 1.38
C VAL A 158 -16.07 7.13 0.57
N HIS A 159 -16.02 8.41 0.23
CA HIS A 159 -14.81 9.08 -0.25
C HIS A 159 -14.24 9.95 0.85
N ALA A 160 -13.00 10.42 0.71
CA ALA A 160 -12.38 11.32 1.67
C ALA A 160 -13.25 12.58 1.88
N SER A 161 -14.01 12.59 2.98
CA SER A 161 -14.87 13.70 3.42
C SER A 161 -14.23 14.37 4.63
N ARG A 162 -14.48 15.68 4.78
CA ARG A 162 -13.98 16.45 5.92
C ARG A 162 -14.57 15.96 7.23
N VAL A 163 -15.86 15.61 7.23
CA VAL A 163 -16.58 15.11 8.41
C VAL A 163 -17.45 13.94 7.96
N THR A 164 -17.27 12.79 8.63
CA THR A 164 -18.09 11.60 8.42
C THR A 164 -18.79 11.25 9.72
N VAL A 165 -20.10 11.07 9.66
CA VAL A 165 -20.94 10.76 10.83
C VAL A 165 -21.50 9.35 10.73
N ILE A 166 -21.30 8.55 11.77
CA ILE A 166 -21.86 7.21 11.90
C ILE A 166 -23.01 7.25 12.91
N CYS A 167 -24.23 7.02 12.44
CA CYS A 167 -25.43 7.03 13.27
C CYS A 167 -25.98 5.63 13.60
N ARG A 168 -25.48 4.58 12.93
CA ARG A 168 -25.87 3.18 13.17
C ARG A 168 -24.70 2.33 13.61
N LYS A 169 -24.95 1.28 14.38
CA LYS A 169 -23.91 0.31 14.70
C LYS A 169 -23.42 -0.33 13.41
N LEU A 170 -22.12 -0.25 13.20
CA LEU A 170 -21.46 -0.97 12.14
C LEU A 170 -20.86 -2.22 12.76
N ASN A 171 -20.86 -3.31 12.00
CA ASN A 171 -19.99 -4.39 12.40
C ASN A 171 -18.55 -3.88 12.36
N GLN A 172 -17.67 -4.56 13.06
CA GLN A 172 -16.30 -4.13 13.12
C GLN A 172 -15.61 -4.26 11.75
N LEU A 173 -16.26 -4.69 10.61
CA LEU A 173 -15.75 -4.90 9.23
C LEU A 173 -16.29 -3.87 8.21
N PRO A 174 -17.37 -3.14 8.52
CA PRO A 174 -17.67 -1.85 7.88
C PRO A 174 -17.16 -0.61 8.65
N TYR A 175 -16.97 -0.67 9.97
CA TYR A 175 -16.47 0.45 10.79
C TYR A 175 -15.03 0.94 10.47
N LEU A 176 -14.02 0.11 10.67
CA LEU A 176 -12.61 0.24 10.29
C LEU A 176 -12.30 0.60 8.79
N GLN A 177 -13.20 0.44 7.82
CA GLN A 177 -13.10 0.70 6.36
C GLN A 177 -13.45 2.15 6.15
N LEU A 178 -14.56 2.56 6.77
CA LEU A 178 -14.93 3.96 6.92
C LEU A 178 -13.84 4.72 7.69
N ARG A 179 -13.38 4.18 8.83
CA ARG A 179 -12.26 4.70 9.64
C ARG A 179 -11.00 4.88 8.77
N SER A 180 -10.54 3.82 8.09
CA SER A 180 -9.38 3.87 7.18
C SER A 180 -9.53 4.89 6.05
N THR A 181 -10.75 5.14 5.56
CA THR A 181 -11.01 6.15 4.53
C THR A 181 -10.95 7.58 5.07
N VAL A 182 -11.42 7.81 6.30
CA VAL A 182 -11.45 9.12 6.96
C VAL A 182 -10.09 9.50 7.57
N LEU A 183 -9.25 8.51 7.87
CA LEU A 183 -7.88 8.69 8.39
C LEU A 183 -6.94 9.47 7.46
N HIS A 184 -7.33 9.70 6.21
CA HIS A 184 -6.66 10.59 5.28
C HIS A 184 -6.87 12.10 5.58
N GLY A 185 -7.07 12.49 6.85
CA GLY A 185 -7.16 13.90 7.29
C GLY A 185 -8.57 14.44 7.55
N GLY A 186 -9.56 13.57 7.74
CA GLY A 186 -10.93 13.91 8.10
C GLY A 186 -11.26 13.73 9.59
N GLU A 187 -12.49 14.09 9.94
CA GLU A 187 -13.09 13.90 11.26
C GLU A 187 -14.12 12.77 11.22
N LEU A 188 -13.99 11.79 12.11
CA LEU A 188 -14.97 10.74 12.31
C LEU A 188 -15.78 11.03 13.58
N ILE A 189 -17.09 11.19 13.43
CA ILE A 189 -18.03 11.36 14.53
C ILE A 189 -18.83 10.07 14.67
N ASP A 190 -18.61 9.33 15.77
CA ASP A 190 -19.36 8.12 16.07
C ASP A 190 -20.45 8.39 17.12
N MET A 191 -21.71 8.29 16.68
CA MET A 191 -22.91 8.38 17.51
C MET A 191 -23.54 7.02 17.80
N ALA A 192 -23.01 5.95 17.21
CA ALA A 192 -23.51 4.58 17.36
C ALA A 192 -22.74 3.79 18.42
N ASN A 193 -21.69 4.39 19.00
CA ASN A 193 -20.86 3.82 20.06
C ASN A 193 -20.23 2.48 19.62
N ASN A 194 -19.57 2.49 18.46
CA ASN A 194 -18.73 1.39 18.02
C ASN A 194 -17.47 1.40 18.90
N LEU A 195 -17.46 0.56 19.94
CA LEU A 195 -16.40 0.53 20.94
C LEU A 195 -15.06 0.16 20.31
N GLU A 196 -14.04 0.98 20.58
CA GLU A 196 -12.70 0.78 20.07
C GLU A 196 -11.65 1.09 21.15
N ASN A 197 -10.62 0.24 21.25
CA ASN A 197 -9.49 0.50 22.12
C ASN A 197 -8.51 1.44 21.39
N TRP A 198 -8.60 2.74 21.65
CA TRP A 198 -7.78 3.75 20.96
C TRP A 198 -6.28 3.70 21.26
N HIS A 199 -5.85 3.00 22.32
CA HIS A 199 -4.43 2.66 22.50
C HIS A 199 -3.95 1.58 21.50
N VAL A 200 -4.88 0.86 20.88
CA VAL A 200 -4.64 -0.14 19.82
C VAL A 200 -4.76 0.49 18.42
N VAL A 201 -5.40 1.65 18.31
CA VAL A 201 -5.48 2.44 17.08
C VAL A 201 -4.16 3.14 16.86
N THR A 202 -3.56 2.90 15.70
CA THR A 202 -2.27 3.45 15.32
C THR A 202 -2.44 4.21 14.04
N LEU A 203 -1.45 5.03 13.71
CA LEU A 203 -1.21 5.51 12.35
C LEU A 203 -1.16 4.41 11.25
N GLY A 204 -1.28 3.12 11.61
CA GLY A 204 -1.36 1.96 10.72
C GLY A 204 -2.65 1.80 9.91
N GLU A 205 -3.56 2.76 9.90
CA GLU A 205 -4.78 2.72 9.10
C GLU A 205 -4.86 3.75 7.96
N LEU A 206 -3.71 4.04 7.36
CA LEU A 206 -3.66 4.24 5.90
C LEU A 206 -3.59 2.88 5.16
N GLY A 207 -4.13 1.80 5.75
CA GLY A 207 -3.76 0.45 5.30
C GLY A 207 -4.62 -0.75 5.71
N TYR A 208 -5.92 -0.56 6.02
CA TYR A 208 -6.90 -1.64 6.25
C TYR A 208 -6.68 -2.36 7.60
N PHE A 209 -7.68 -2.54 8.43
CA PHE A 209 -8.63 -3.65 8.35
C PHE A 209 -9.74 -3.50 9.36
N ASN A 210 -10.79 -4.28 9.10
CA ASN A 210 -12.14 -4.31 9.64
C ASN A 210 -12.41 -5.82 10.00
N PHE A 211 -13.11 -6.16 11.09
CA PHE A 211 -13.31 -7.41 11.86
C PHE A 211 -14.81 -7.74 12.03
N ASN A 212 -15.28 -8.96 12.29
CA ASN A 212 -16.70 -9.15 12.66
C ASN A 212 -16.79 -10.03 13.90
N HIS A 213 -17.70 -9.69 14.83
CA HIS A 213 -18.24 -10.65 15.78
C HIS A 213 -19.77 -10.61 15.83
N SER A 214 -20.32 -11.75 16.22
CA SER A 214 -21.70 -12.20 16.09
C SER A 214 -22.57 -11.94 17.34
N LYS A 215 -23.86 -11.70 17.07
CA LYS A 215 -25.09 -11.51 17.88
C LYS A 215 -25.32 -12.45 19.10
N PRO A 216 -26.42 -12.28 19.88
CA PRO A 216 -27.31 -11.12 20.13
C PRO A 216 -27.57 -10.87 21.65
N LEU A 217 -28.14 -9.73 22.03
CA LEU A 217 -28.87 -9.58 23.31
C LEU A 217 -30.04 -8.60 23.13
N GLU A 218 -31.23 -9.03 23.56
CA GLU A 218 -32.50 -8.29 23.52
C GLU A 218 -32.72 -7.45 24.80
N GLY A 219 -33.52 -6.37 24.72
CA GLY A 219 -34.17 -5.76 25.89
C GLY A 219 -34.38 -4.23 25.89
N ILE A 220 -35.65 -3.84 25.65
CA ILE A 220 -36.52 -2.73 26.18
C ILE A 220 -36.04 -1.24 26.21
N VAL A 221 -37.00 -0.37 25.89
CA VAL A 221 -36.97 1.08 25.57
C VAL A 221 -37.12 2.00 26.80
N ALA A 222 -36.37 3.12 26.87
CA ALA A 222 -36.88 4.52 26.89
C ALA A 222 -35.81 5.61 27.21
N GLU A 223 -36.17 6.85 26.83
CA GLU A 223 -35.62 8.20 27.09
C GLU A 223 -34.62 8.85 26.09
N ASP A 224 -35.11 9.92 25.46
CA ASP A 224 -34.35 10.87 24.63
C ASP A 224 -33.41 11.70 25.51
N ARG A 225 -32.11 11.43 25.38
CA ARG A 225 -31.06 12.22 26.04
C ARG A 225 -30.44 13.23 25.09
N PRO A 226 -30.03 14.42 25.60
CA PRO A 226 -29.25 15.38 24.82
C PRO A 226 -27.92 14.76 24.36
N VAL A 227 -27.50 15.11 23.15
CA VAL A 227 -26.20 14.72 22.59
C VAL A 227 -25.10 15.45 23.35
N VAL A 228 -24.39 14.76 24.24
CA VAL A 228 -23.25 15.32 24.97
C VAL A 228 -21.96 14.72 24.39
N LEU A 229 -20.99 15.60 24.10
CA LEU A 229 -19.64 15.20 23.71
C LEU A 229 -19.00 14.45 24.88
N ILE A 230 -18.74 13.16 24.69
CA ILE A 230 -18.13 12.33 25.73
C ILE A 230 -16.61 12.50 25.69
N GLU A 231 -16.04 12.55 24.49
CA GLU A 231 -14.60 12.51 24.31
C GLU A 231 -14.16 13.01 22.93
N GLU A 232 -13.13 13.86 22.90
CA GLU A 232 -12.42 14.29 21.69
C GLU A 232 -10.97 13.81 21.79
N ARG A 233 -10.54 12.94 20.88
CA ARG A 233 -9.17 12.38 20.86
C ARG A 233 -8.44 12.80 19.60
N THR A 234 -7.18 13.21 19.79
CA THR A 234 -6.19 13.37 18.72
C THR A 234 -5.29 12.13 18.75
N VAL A 235 -5.24 11.36 17.65
CA VAL A 235 -4.50 10.09 17.59
C VAL A 235 -3.02 10.33 17.27
N GLU A 236 -2.11 9.73 18.05
CA GLU A 236 -0.65 9.84 17.91
C GLU A 236 -0.02 8.59 17.23
N PRO A 237 1.20 8.68 16.64
CA PRO A 237 1.98 7.55 16.11
C PRO A 237 2.22 6.40 17.10
N ARG A 238 2.17 5.14 16.63
CA ARG A 238 2.50 3.96 17.47
C ARG A 238 3.97 3.60 17.35
N SER A 239 4.61 3.32 18.49
CA SER A 239 5.83 2.53 18.57
C SER A 239 5.48 1.04 18.68
N SER A 240 5.95 0.16 17.79
CA SER A 240 5.72 -1.29 17.94
C SER A 240 6.73 -1.92 18.92
N LYS A 241 6.28 -2.95 19.67
CA LYS A 241 7.13 -3.79 20.55
C LYS A 241 7.76 -5.00 19.84
N PHE A 242 7.23 -5.41 18.68
CA PHE A 242 7.67 -6.61 17.95
C PHE A 242 8.24 -6.24 16.59
N LYS A 243 9.30 -6.95 16.16
CA LYS A 243 9.98 -6.72 14.88
C LYS A 243 9.70 -7.89 13.93
N VAL A 244 8.86 -7.66 12.94
CA VAL A 244 8.61 -8.61 11.85
C VAL A 244 9.59 -8.36 10.71
N GLU A 245 10.22 -9.40 10.20
CA GLU A 245 11.20 -9.33 9.12
C GLU A 245 10.87 -10.29 7.99
N MET A 246 10.80 -9.80 6.76
CA MET A 246 10.72 -10.63 5.55
C MET A 246 12.04 -10.59 4.80
N LYS A 247 12.76 -11.71 4.77
CA LYS A 247 14.08 -11.77 4.13
C LYS A 247 14.45 -13.20 3.74
N ARG A 248 14.99 -13.37 2.52
CA ARG A 248 15.49 -14.66 2.00
C ARG A 248 14.37 -15.73 1.99
N GLY A 249 13.19 -15.36 1.50
CA GLY A 249 12.04 -16.27 1.44
C GLY A 249 11.52 -16.73 2.80
N ARG A 250 11.77 -15.98 3.89
CA ARG A 250 11.29 -16.29 5.23
C ARG A 250 10.63 -15.09 5.88
N ILE A 251 9.54 -15.34 6.61
CA ILE A 251 8.89 -14.41 7.51
C ILE A 251 9.34 -14.76 8.92
N LYS A 252 9.99 -13.81 9.60
CA LYS A 252 10.54 -13.98 10.93
C LYS A 252 9.96 -12.99 11.92
N VAL A 253 9.86 -13.41 13.17
CA VAL A 253 9.50 -12.57 14.31
C VAL A 253 10.51 -12.82 15.40
N ASN A 254 11.19 -11.77 15.86
CA ASN A 254 12.23 -11.86 16.90
C ASN A 254 13.24 -13.00 16.62
N GLY A 255 13.62 -13.18 15.35
CA GLY A 255 14.57 -14.21 14.89
C GLY A 255 13.96 -15.58 14.56
N SER A 256 12.75 -15.90 15.00
CA SER A 256 12.07 -17.18 14.73
C SER A 256 11.29 -17.16 13.41
N THR A 257 11.47 -18.17 12.56
CA THR A 257 10.71 -18.32 11.32
C THR A 257 9.28 -18.80 11.62
N ILE A 258 8.29 -18.09 11.09
CA ILE A 258 6.87 -18.44 11.19
C ILE A 258 6.26 -18.86 9.84
N ALA A 259 6.90 -18.50 8.73
CA ALA A 259 6.55 -18.99 7.40
C ALA A 259 7.72 -18.88 6.44
N GLU A 260 7.66 -19.67 5.38
CA GLU A 260 8.51 -19.55 4.21
C GLU A 260 7.68 -19.09 3.01
N TYR A 261 8.27 -18.31 2.11
CA TYR A 261 7.59 -17.85 0.90
C TYR A 261 8.49 -17.89 -0.33
N LYS A 262 7.86 -18.05 -1.50
CA LYS A 262 8.49 -17.97 -2.83
C LYS A 262 7.52 -17.34 -3.84
N VAL A 263 8.04 -16.63 -4.83
CA VAL A 263 7.28 -16.06 -5.95
C VAL A 263 7.68 -16.77 -7.25
N ARG A 264 6.82 -17.67 -7.74
CA ARG A 264 7.06 -18.54 -8.90
C ARG A 264 5.77 -18.80 -9.67
N GLY A 265 5.89 -19.10 -10.97
CA GLY A 265 4.73 -19.37 -11.82
C GLY A 265 3.67 -18.27 -11.85
N GLN A 266 4.03 -17.00 -11.61
CA GLN A 266 3.12 -15.86 -11.42
C GLN A 266 2.23 -15.95 -10.18
N ARG A 267 2.64 -16.71 -9.18
CA ARG A 267 1.96 -16.89 -7.91
C ARG A 267 2.94 -16.70 -6.77
N MET A 268 2.41 -16.32 -5.62
CA MET A 268 3.12 -16.39 -4.37
C MET A 268 2.69 -17.66 -3.67
N HIS A 269 3.68 -18.44 -3.26
CA HIS A 269 3.48 -19.61 -2.44
C HIS A 269 4.01 -19.31 -1.04
N MET A 270 3.22 -19.64 -0.04
CA MET A 270 3.58 -19.49 1.36
C MET A 270 3.42 -20.83 2.06
N ARG A 271 4.49 -21.31 2.67
CA ARG A 271 4.48 -22.51 3.49
C ARG A 271 4.36 -22.13 4.96
N VAL A 272 3.34 -22.68 5.60
CA VAL A 272 2.99 -22.45 7.01
C VAL A 272 2.84 -23.78 7.73
N ASP A 273 3.10 -23.78 9.04
CA ASP A 273 2.94 -24.97 9.89
C ASP A 273 1.81 -24.72 10.90
N CYS A 274 0.64 -25.31 10.66
CA CYS A 274 -0.50 -25.29 11.58
C CYS A 274 -0.61 -26.58 12.41
N GLY A 275 0.45 -27.41 12.44
CA GLY A 275 0.44 -28.79 12.91
C GLY A 275 0.59 -29.81 11.78
N ARG A 276 0.38 -29.38 10.54
CA ARG A 276 0.84 -30.01 9.30
C ARG A 276 1.41 -28.90 8.43
N ASN A 277 2.46 -29.22 7.67
CA ASN A 277 3.03 -28.28 6.71
C ASN A 277 2.06 -28.14 5.53
N GLU A 278 1.52 -26.94 5.36
CA GLU A 278 0.65 -26.60 4.23
C GLU A 278 1.31 -25.55 3.35
N GLU A 279 1.18 -25.72 2.03
CA GLU A 279 1.60 -24.75 1.03
C GLU A 279 0.37 -24.07 0.44
N ILE A 280 0.27 -22.77 0.69
CA ILE A 280 -0.83 -21.93 0.21
C ILE A 280 -0.33 -21.13 -0.98
N SER A 281 -1.01 -21.26 -2.11
CA SER A 281 -0.61 -20.61 -3.36
C SER A 281 -1.68 -19.63 -3.81
N PHE A 282 -1.30 -18.38 -4.06
CA PHE A 282 -2.22 -17.33 -4.47
C PHE A 282 -1.57 -16.39 -5.48
N GLU A 283 -2.36 -15.89 -6.44
CA GLU A 283 -1.88 -14.90 -7.42
C GLU A 283 -1.61 -13.55 -6.75
N TYR A 284 -2.38 -13.22 -5.71
CA TYR A 284 -2.28 -11.99 -4.94
C TYR A 284 -2.35 -12.30 -3.44
N PRO A 285 -1.55 -11.64 -2.60
CA PRO A 285 -1.66 -11.75 -1.15
C PRO A 285 -3.10 -11.45 -0.70
N SER A 286 -3.79 -12.51 -0.28
CA SER A 286 -5.16 -12.43 0.23
C SER A 286 -5.13 -12.32 1.74
N PHE A 287 -5.90 -11.37 2.27
CA PHE A 287 -6.00 -11.17 3.71
C PHE A 287 -6.43 -12.44 4.46
N GLN A 288 -7.35 -13.21 3.88
CA GLN A 288 -7.87 -14.44 4.47
C GLN A 288 -6.76 -15.48 4.70
N THR A 289 -5.75 -15.54 3.84
CA THR A 289 -4.63 -16.47 3.95
C THR A 289 -3.70 -16.14 5.13
N PHE A 290 -3.71 -14.88 5.58
CA PHE A 290 -2.89 -14.40 6.68
C PHE A 290 -3.66 -14.40 8.01
N LEU A 291 -4.96 -14.05 7.98
CA LEU A 291 -5.71 -13.67 9.18
C LEU A 291 -7.09 -14.33 9.36
N SER A 292 -7.46 -15.36 8.59
CA SER A 292 -8.74 -16.04 8.83
C SER A 292 -8.85 -16.59 10.27
N PRO A 293 -10.04 -16.53 10.90
CA PRO A 293 -10.25 -17.05 12.24
C PRO A 293 -9.88 -18.54 12.32
N MET A 294 -9.25 -18.95 13.42
CA MET A 294 -8.87 -20.36 13.65
C MET A 294 -10.10 -21.29 13.67
N THR A 295 -11.28 -20.76 14.02
CA THR A 295 -12.57 -21.49 14.00
C THR A 295 -12.99 -21.95 12.60
N THR A 296 -12.41 -21.39 11.54
CA THR A 296 -12.67 -21.84 10.16
C THR A 296 -11.96 -23.17 9.83
N GLY A 297 -11.04 -23.64 10.68
CA GLY A 297 -10.23 -24.84 10.45
C GLY A 297 -9.17 -24.69 9.35
N ARG A 298 -9.07 -23.53 8.70
CA ARG A 298 -8.09 -23.27 7.64
C ARG A 298 -6.70 -22.98 8.22
N CYS A 299 -5.66 -23.53 7.63
CA CYS A 299 -4.29 -23.16 7.97
C CYS A 299 -3.96 -21.77 7.43
N THR A 300 -3.46 -20.89 8.30
CA THR A 300 -3.11 -19.50 7.99
C THR A 300 -1.80 -19.12 8.67
N LEU A 301 -1.23 -17.97 8.29
CA LEU A 301 -0.09 -17.41 8.99
C LEU A 301 -0.40 -17.12 10.48
N LEU A 302 -1.60 -16.59 10.76
CA LEU A 302 -2.10 -16.39 12.12
C LEU A 302 -2.07 -17.69 12.92
N PHE A 303 -2.64 -18.77 12.37
CA PHE A 303 -2.67 -20.06 13.05
C PHE A 303 -1.24 -20.54 13.33
N SER A 304 -0.36 -20.51 12.32
CA SER A 304 1.03 -20.95 12.47
C SER A 304 1.80 -20.13 13.52
N CYS A 305 1.59 -18.80 13.54
CA CYS A 305 2.14 -17.93 14.56
C CYS A 305 1.62 -18.30 15.95
N VAL A 306 0.31 -18.49 16.13
CA VAL A 306 -0.29 -18.82 17.43
C VAL A 306 0.27 -20.14 17.95
N LYS A 307 0.44 -21.14 17.09
CA LYS A 307 1.09 -22.40 17.46
C LYS A 307 2.51 -22.20 17.96
N ARG A 308 3.27 -21.29 17.34
CA ARG A 308 4.68 -21.03 17.65
C ARG A 308 4.87 -20.17 18.90
N LEU A 309 4.11 -19.08 19.02
CA LEU A 309 4.29 -18.04 20.05
C LEU A 309 3.28 -18.13 21.20
N LYS A 310 2.21 -18.93 21.05
CA LYS A 310 1.14 -19.13 22.05
C LYS A 310 0.46 -17.84 22.52
N ASN A 311 0.47 -16.79 21.70
CA ASN A 311 -0.18 -15.51 22.01
C ASN A 311 -1.07 -15.08 20.83
N LEU A 312 -2.38 -15.18 21.02
CA LEU A 312 -3.37 -14.90 19.97
C LEU A 312 -3.34 -13.44 19.50
N GLU A 313 -3.33 -12.49 20.44
CA GLU A 313 -3.38 -11.06 20.11
C GLU A 313 -2.09 -10.59 19.44
N ALA A 314 -0.93 -10.99 19.96
CA ALA A 314 0.35 -10.66 19.32
C ALA A 314 0.46 -11.29 17.92
N CYS A 315 -0.07 -12.50 17.73
CA CYS A 315 -0.04 -13.15 16.43
C CYS A 315 -1.01 -12.56 15.41
N LYS A 316 -2.11 -11.93 15.84
CA LYS A 316 -2.94 -11.09 14.95
C LYS A 316 -2.13 -9.90 14.44
N GLU A 317 -1.46 -9.19 15.33
CA GLU A 317 -0.61 -8.03 14.95
C GLU A 317 0.52 -8.44 14.00
N ILE A 318 1.26 -9.49 14.34
CA ILE A 318 2.34 -10.06 13.50
C ILE A 318 1.85 -10.47 12.12
N SER A 319 0.70 -11.15 12.05
CA SER A 319 0.17 -11.67 10.78
C SER A 319 -0.31 -10.57 9.87
N LEU A 320 -0.79 -9.47 10.45
CA LEU A 320 -1.17 -8.26 9.72
C LEU A 320 0.06 -7.53 9.16
N GLU A 321 1.10 -7.38 9.96
CA GLU A 321 2.36 -6.78 9.52
C GLU A 321 3.01 -7.63 8.40
N ALA A 322 3.04 -8.95 8.57
CA ALA A 322 3.53 -9.88 7.56
C ALA A 322 2.70 -9.86 6.27
N TYR A 323 1.38 -9.71 6.35
CA TYR A 323 0.51 -9.52 5.19
C TYR A 323 0.90 -8.27 4.39
N LEU A 324 1.07 -7.14 5.06
CA LEU A 324 1.43 -5.87 4.43
C LEU A 324 2.83 -5.94 3.80
N MET A 325 3.80 -6.47 4.53
CA MET A 325 5.15 -6.68 4.00
C MET A 325 5.15 -7.61 2.79
N THR A 326 4.34 -8.66 2.83
CA THR A 326 4.17 -9.62 1.72
C THR A 326 3.58 -8.94 0.49
N LYS A 327 2.51 -8.17 0.68
CA LYS A 327 1.88 -7.39 -0.41
C LYS A 327 2.87 -6.44 -1.06
N ASN A 328 3.64 -5.71 -0.26
CA ASN A 328 4.67 -4.81 -0.75
C ASN A 328 5.80 -5.54 -1.46
N TYR A 329 6.18 -6.72 -0.98
CA TYR A 329 7.17 -7.59 -1.63
C TYR A 329 6.71 -8.03 -3.02
N VAL A 330 5.49 -8.59 -3.14
CA VAL A 330 4.90 -9.02 -4.42
C VAL A 330 4.79 -7.86 -5.41
N LEU A 331 4.32 -6.69 -4.94
CA LEU A 331 4.28 -5.47 -5.76
C LEU A 331 5.67 -5.04 -6.24
N SER A 332 6.69 -5.18 -5.39
CA SER A 332 8.07 -4.83 -5.73
C SER A 332 8.68 -5.79 -6.76
N VAL A 333 8.35 -7.08 -6.69
CA VAL A 333 8.72 -8.06 -7.72
C VAL A 333 8.10 -7.67 -9.06
N GLY A 334 6.80 -7.35 -9.09
CA GLY A 334 6.10 -6.92 -10.31
C GLY A 334 6.64 -5.62 -10.92
N ARG A 335 7.24 -4.74 -10.11
CA ARG A 335 7.88 -3.48 -10.56
C ARG A 335 9.37 -3.61 -10.86
N THR A 336 9.94 -4.82 -10.81
CA THR A 336 11.36 -5.04 -11.08
C THR A 336 11.67 -4.84 -12.56
N ASN A 337 12.74 -4.09 -12.86
CA ASN A 337 13.24 -3.98 -14.22
C ASN A 337 13.97 -5.29 -14.60
N PHE A 338 13.23 -6.25 -15.15
CA PHE A 338 13.78 -7.55 -15.55
C PHE A 338 14.86 -7.44 -16.62
N GLU A 339 14.81 -6.44 -17.48
CA GLU A 339 15.83 -6.20 -18.50
C GLU A 339 17.18 -5.84 -17.88
N ALA A 340 17.18 -4.97 -16.86
CA ALA A 340 18.39 -4.65 -16.12
C ALA A 340 18.96 -5.86 -15.36
N VAL A 341 18.10 -6.74 -14.83
CA VAL A 341 18.53 -8.01 -14.20
C VAL A 341 19.25 -8.89 -15.22
N ILE A 342 18.68 -9.02 -16.42
CA ILE A 342 19.25 -9.85 -17.49
C ILE A 342 20.57 -9.28 -18.00
N LEU A 343 20.61 -7.98 -18.30
CA LEU A 343 21.83 -7.31 -18.77
C LEU A 343 22.97 -7.44 -17.75
N SER A 344 22.67 -7.29 -16.46
CA SER A 344 23.67 -7.49 -15.40
C SER A 344 24.19 -8.92 -15.35
N SER A 345 23.34 -9.92 -15.57
CA SER A 345 23.74 -11.34 -15.56
C SER A 345 24.44 -11.79 -16.85
N LEU A 346 24.20 -11.09 -17.97
CA LEU A 346 24.89 -11.33 -19.25
C LEU A 346 26.19 -10.53 -19.40
N ASN A 347 26.46 -9.58 -18.51
CA ASN A 347 27.69 -8.80 -18.55
C ASN A 347 28.93 -9.71 -18.49
N GLY A 348 29.83 -9.56 -19.45
CA GLY A 348 31.03 -10.39 -19.58
C GLY A 348 30.80 -11.81 -20.12
N VAL A 349 29.58 -12.17 -20.52
CA VAL A 349 29.29 -13.46 -21.18
C VAL A 349 29.54 -13.31 -22.68
N THR A 350 30.49 -14.08 -23.21
CA THR A 350 30.88 -14.03 -24.63
C THR A 350 30.17 -15.11 -25.45
N MET A 351 30.16 -14.96 -26.79
CA MET A 351 29.62 -15.99 -27.68
C MET A 351 30.34 -17.35 -27.57
N ARG A 352 31.62 -17.35 -27.20
CA ARG A 352 32.37 -18.59 -26.93
C ARG A 352 31.80 -19.32 -25.70
N ASP A 353 31.48 -18.57 -24.65
CA ASP A 353 30.84 -19.14 -23.45
C ASP A 353 29.47 -19.73 -23.79
N LEU A 354 28.72 -19.10 -24.69
CA LEU A 354 27.42 -19.59 -25.14
C LEU A 354 27.54 -20.85 -25.99
N ASN A 355 28.57 -21.00 -26.84
CA ASN A 355 28.80 -22.23 -27.62
C ASN A 355 29.10 -23.45 -26.74
N VAL A 356 29.87 -23.28 -25.66
CA VAL A 356 30.14 -24.34 -24.68
C VAL A 356 28.92 -24.58 -23.78
N GLY A 357 28.17 -23.52 -23.52
CA GLY A 357 27.00 -23.50 -22.65
C GLY A 357 27.32 -22.90 -21.29
N ARG A 358 26.43 -22.04 -20.80
CA ARG A 358 26.64 -21.21 -19.61
C ARG A 358 25.44 -21.28 -18.67
N ASN A 359 25.71 -21.44 -17.38
CA ASN A 359 24.70 -21.22 -16.33
C ASN A 359 24.72 -19.76 -15.89
N LEU A 360 23.57 -19.10 -15.95
CA LEU A 360 23.33 -17.77 -15.45
C LEU A 360 22.49 -17.82 -14.18
N ARG A 361 22.82 -16.94 -13.22
CA ARG A 361 22.01 -16.68 -12.04
C ARG A 361 21.28 -15.36 -12.22
N LEU A 362 19.99 -15.42 -12.46
CA LEU A 362 19.12 -14.24 -12.52
C LEU A 362 18.59 -13.97 -11.12
N LYS A 363 19.02 -12.86 -10.52
CA LYS A 363 18.59 -12.47 -9.17
C LYS A 363 17.48 -11.42 -9.25
N VAL A 364 16.28 -11.80 -8.80
CA VAL A 364 15.13 -10.90 -8.67
C VAL A 364 14.85 -10.74 -7.19
N MET A 365 15.12 -9.55 -6.64
CA MET A 365 15.02 -9.29 -5.21
C MET A 365 15.87 -10.28 -4.39
N ASP A 366 15.27 -11.11 -3.55
CA ASP A 366 15.92 -12.18 -2.78
C ASP A 366 15.77 -13.58 -3.39
N GLU A 367 15.21 -13.67 -4.60
CA GLU A 367 15.06 -14.91 -5.34
C GLU A 367 16.11 -15.07 -6.44
N ILE A 368 16.54 -16.31 -6.66
CA ILE A 368 17.54 -16.68 -7.66
C ILE A 368 16.92 -17.71 -8.61
N LEU A 369 17.11 -17.49 -9.92
CA LEU A 369 16.75 -18.43 -10.98
C LEU A 369 18.00 -18.84 -11.72
N ASP A 370 18.26 -20.15 -11.73
CA ASP A 370 19.36 -20.75 -12.47
C ASP A 370 18.88 -21.09 -13.88
N VAL A 371 19.46 -20.41 -14.86
CA VAL A 371 19.12 -20.55 -16.28
C VAL A 371 20.33 -21.03 -17.04
N TYR A 372 20.20 -22.12 -17.76
CA TYR A 372 21.22 -22.62 -18.67
C TYR A 372 20.97 -22.10 -20.07
N ILE A 373 22.02 -21.62 -20.73
CA ILE A 373 21.97 -21.09 -22.08
C ILE A 373 23.07 -21.73 -22.91
N LYS A 374 22.73 -22.22 -24.09
CA LYS A 374 23.69 -22.76 -25.05
C LYS A 374 23.34 -22.31 -26.47
N LEU A 375 24.34 -21.99 -27.27
CA LEU A 375 24.21 -21.80 -28.70
C LEU A 375 24.53 -23.14 -29.39
N GLU A 376 23.55 -23.68 -30.10
CA GLU A 376 23.71 -24.86 -30.95
C GLU A 376 23.34 -24.49 -32.38
N GLU A 377 24.29 -24.62 -33.31
CA GLU A 377 24.17 -24.18 -34.70
C GLU A 377 23.69 -22.72 -34.81
N ASN A 378 22.42 -22.53 -35.21
CA ASN A 378 21.74 -21.25 -35.36
C ASN A 378 20.61 -21.05 -34.35
N TYR A 379 20.70 -21.65 -33.15
CA TYR A 379 19.68 -21.54 -32.11
C TYR A 379 20.27 -21.31 -30.73
N PHE A 380 19.72 -20.34 -29.99
CA PHE A 380 19.88 -20.33 -28.54
C PHE A 380 18.89 -21.29 -27.91
N ILE A 381 19.40 -22.22 -27.11
CA ILE A 381 18.64 -23.12 -26.25
C ILE A 381 18.72 -22.56 -24.84
N ILE A 382 17.58 -22.15 -24.30
CA ILE A 382 17.46 -21.58 -22.96
C ILE A 382 16.64 -22.55 -22.11
N LYS A 383 17.20 -23.03 -21.01
CA LYS A 383 16.55 -23.97 -20.09
C LYS A 383 16.54 -23.42 -18.67
N CYS A 384 15.42 -23.53 -17.98
CA CYS A 384 15.32 -23.18 -16.58
C CYS A 384 14.73 -24.35 -15.79
N LYS A 385 15.58 -25.03 -15.01
CA LYS A 385 15.18 -26.23 -14.26
C LYS A 385 14.26 -25.89 -13.07
N SER A 386 14.54 -24.76 -12.39
CA SER A 386 13.80 -24.31 -11.19
C SER A 386 12.56 -23.47 -11.50
N CYS A 387 12.32 -23.15 -12.77
CA CYS A 387 11.14 -22.43 -13.24
C CYS A 387 9.90 -23.35 -13.22
N GLU A 388 8.73 -22.81 -12.90
CA GLU A 388 7.47 -23.57 -12.87
C GLU A 388 6.78 -23.60 -14.24
N LYS A 389 6.72 -22.47 -14.95
CA LYS A 389 6.03 -22.28 -16.24
C LYS A 389 6.95 -22.34 -17.47
N PHE A 390 8.19 -21.89 -17.36
CA PHE A 390 9.15 -21.81 -18.46
C PHE A 390 10.25 -22.85 -18.28
N LYS A 391 10.13 -24.01 -18.93
CA LYS A 391 11.12 -25.10 -18.81
C LYS A 391 12.25 -25.00 -19.83
N GLU A 392 11.90 -24.84 -21.11
CA GLU A 392 12.85 -24.74 -22.22
C GLU A 392 12.26 -23.88 -23.35
N THR A 393 13.11 -23.15 -24.08
CA THR A 393 12.74 -22.46 -25.33
C THR A 393 13.94 -22.43 -26.28
N ARG A 394 13.65 -22.49 -27.58
CA ARG A 394 14.64 -22.39 -28.65
C ARG A 394 14.37 -21.14 -29.49
N VAL A 395 15.42 -20.37 -29.77
CA VAL A 395 15.31 -19.08 -30.46
C VAL A 395 16.29 -19.03 -31.63
N ARG A 396 15.79 -18.80 -32.84
CA ARG A 396 16.60 -18.77 -34.06
C ARG A 396 17.47 -17.51 -34.16
N VAL A 397 18.74 -17.74 -34.44
CA VAL A 397 19.84 -16.80 -34.63
C VAL A 397 20.09 -16.58 -36.13
N ARG A 398 20.29 -15.32 -36.54
CA ARG A 398 20.54 -14.95 -37.96
C ARG A 398 21.72 -14.00 -38.13
N ARG A 399 21.94 -13.06 -37.20
CA ARG A 399 23.06 -12.08 -37.20
C ARG A 399 23.52 -11.82 -35.77
N VAL A 400 24.84 -11.66 -35.56
CA VAL A 400 25.47 -11.60 -34.21
C VAL A 400 24.87 -10.52 -33.29
N GLU A 401 24.55 -9.34 -33.81
CA GLU A 401 23.98 -8.24 -33.02
C GLU A 401 22.48 -8.44 -32.69
N ASP A 402 21.70 -8.98 -33.64
CA ASP A 402 20.30 -9.38 -33.42
C ASP A 402 20.17 -10.50 -32.37
N ASN A 403 21.24 -11.29 -32.19
CA ASN A 403 21.25 -12.45 -31.32
C ASN A 403 21.18 -12.08 -29.83
N TYR A 404 21.94 -11.08 -29.39
CA TYR A 404 21.91 -10.66 -27.98
C TYR A 404 20.56 -10.04 -27.60
N ASN A 405 19.98 -9.21 -28.46
CA ASN A 405 18.67 -8.62 -28.21
C ASN A 405 17.56 -9.69 -28.14
N LYS A 406 17.59 -10.69 -29.03
CA LYS A 406 16.66 -11.83 -28.97
C LYS A 406 16.84 -12.66 -27.69
N LEU A 407 18.08 -12.87 -27.26
CA LEU A 407 18.39 -13.57 -26.01
C LEU A 407 17.82 -12.80 -24.81
N ILE A 408 18.07 -11.48 -24.75
CA ILE A 408 17.55 -10.60 -23.70
C ILE A 408 16.02 -10.65 -23.65
N ASN A 409 15.35 -10.49 -24.80
CA ASN A 409 13.88 -10.54 -24.87
C ASN A 409 13.32 -11.89 -24.41
N THR A 410 13.97 -13.00 -24.79
CA THR A 410 13.50 -14.33 -24.38
C THR A 410 13.69 -14.57 -22.89
N LEU A 411 14.81 -14.12 -22.31
CA LEU A 411 15.03 -14.17 -20.86
C LEU A 411 14.05 -13.25 -20.11
N LYS A 412 13.65 -12.12 -20.71
CA LYS A 412 12.66 -11.19 -20.15
C LYS A 412 11.28 -11.85 -20.13
N ASP A 413 10.87 -12.48 -21.23
CA ASP A 413 9.63 -13.25 -21.31
C ASP A 413 9.60 -14.41 -20.32
N MET A 414 10.73 -15.10 -20.13
CA MET A 414 10.85 -16.11 -19.08
C MET A 414 10.62 -15.51 -17.69
N LEU A 415 11.30 -14.41 -17.33
CA LEU A 415 11.11 -13.76 -16.03
C LEU A 415 9.66 -13.28 -15.85
N LEU A 416 9.01 -12.76 -16.90
CA LEU A 416 7.60 -12.34 -16.85
C LEU A 416 6.63 -13.52 -16.62
N LYS A 417 6.93 -14.69 -17.19
CA LYS A 417 6.14 -15.93 -17.00
C LYS A 417 6.38 -16.58 -15.65
N GLU A 418 7.56 -16.41 -15.06
CA GLU A 418 7.90 -16.99 -13.77
C GLU A 418 7.53 -16.12 -12.59
N MET A 419 7.71 -14.80 -12.71
CA MET A 419 7.45 -13.86 -11.62
C MET A 419 6.00 -13.38 -11.64
N ILE A 420 5.48 -13.01 -10.47
CA ILE A 420 4.20 -12.29 -10.40
C ILE A 420 4.36 -10.98 -11.18
N THR A 421 3.58 -10.85 -12.25
CA THR A 421 3.52 -9.68 -13.09
C THR A 421 2.12 -9.12 -13.04
N LEU A 422 1.99 -7.99 -12.33
CA LEU A 422 0.78 -7.21 -12.36
C LEU A 422 0.77 -6.50 -13.70
N LYS A 423 -0.07 -6.97 -14.63
CA LYS A 423 -0.37 -6.17 -15.81
C LYS A 423 -1.16 -4.97 -15.32
N ASP A 424 -0.54 -3.79 -15.34
CA ASP A 424 -1.30 -2.54 -15.42
C ASP A 424 -2.13 -2.66 -16.70
N LYS A 425 -3.40 -3.04 -16.58
CA LYS A 425 -4.35 -2.80 -17.65
C LYS A 425 -4.56 -1.30 -17.63
N GLY A 426 -3.83 -0.62 -18.52
CA GLY A 426 -3.90 0.82 -18.75
C GLY A 426 -5.28 1.28 -19.18
#